data_AF-A0AA48KBA2-F1
#
_entry.id   AF-A0AA48KBA2-F1
#
_cell.length_a   1.000
_cell.length_b   1.000
_cell.length_c   1.000
_cell.angle_alpha   90.00
_cell.angle_beta   90.00
_cell.angle_gamma   90.00
#
_symmetry.space_group_name_H-M   'P 1'
#
loop_
_entity.id
_entity.type
_entity.pdbx_description
1 polymer ?
#
loop_
_entity_poly.entity_id
_entity_poly.type
_entity_poly.pdbx_seq_one_letter_code
_entity_poly.pdbx_strand_id
1 'polypeptide(L)'
;MTPRPPDVPASPEPAPAEQGAPGSVKVQKRSAAPAVATREKICATCGKPFRLAPEEKFFNCPACHRKANPPRKPPRRSDAQILTQITCSACGTQEYVSFVPPDPAAALCAACFGRQRRELQAQKNHQFGR
;
A
#
# COMPACT_ATOMS: atom_id res chain seq x y z
N MET A 1 -32.50 53.93 29.68
CA MET A 1 -31.40 54.48 30.48
C MET A 1 -30.23 53.51 30.39
N THR A 2 -29.32 53.74 29.45
CA THR A 2 -28.13 52.91 29.22
C THR A 2 -26.93 53.57 29.89
N PRO A 3 -26.31 52.95 30.90
CA PRO A 3 -25.01 53.43 31.39
C PRO A 3 -23.86 52.92 30.50
N ARG A 4 -22.88 53.82 30.35
CA ARG A 4 -21.65 53.79 29.55
C ARG A 4 -20.63 52.77 30.07
N PRO A 5 -19.76 52.18 29.21
CA PRO A 5 -18.71 51.26 29.63
C PRO A 5 -17.45 52.00 30.17
N PRO A 6 -16.69 51.39 31.10
CA PRO A 6 -15.33 51.82 31.40
C PRO A 6 -14.24 50.89 30.84
N ASP A 7 -13.24 51.56 30.26
CA ASP A 7 -11.82 51.26 30.05
C ASP A 7 -11.31 49.88 29.62
N VAL A 8 -10.72 49.90 28.42
CA VAL A 8 -9.82 48.91 27.84
C VAL A 8 -8.40 49.18 28.34
N PRO A 9 -7.72 48.24 29.03
CA PRO A 9 -6.28 48.31 29.17
C PRO A 9 -5.59 47.63 27.98
N ALA A 10 -4.84 48.48 27.28
CA ALA A 10 -3.80 48.26 26.28
C ALA A 10 -3.22 46.85 26.14
N SER A 11 -3.27 46.35 24.90
CA SER A 11 -2.35 45.35 24.36
C SER A 11 -0.89 45.78 24.59
N PRO A 12 -0.01 44.92 25.12
CA PRO A 12 1.42 45.08 24.90
C PRO A 12 1.77 44.64 23.47
N GLU A 13 2.31 45.59 22.71
CA GLU A 13 3.03 45.39 21.45
C GLU A 13 4.21 44.41 21.61
N PRO A 14 4.63 43.72 20.53
CA PRO A 14 5.56 42.61 20.60
C PRO A 14 7.02 43.06 20.45
N ALA A 15 7.91 42.50 21.26
CA ALA A 15 9.36 42.59 21.05
C ALA A 15 10.05 41.33 21.62
N PRO A 16 11.23 40.94 21.11
CA PRO A 16 11.68 40.83 19.73
C PRO A 16 11.86 39.35 19.34
N ALA A 17 11.91 39.10 18.03
CA ALA A 17 12.34 37.81 17.49
C ALA A 17 13.79 37.52 17.91
N GLU A 18 13.99 36.67 18.90
CA GLU A 18 15.28 36.04 19.14
C GLU A 18 15.56 35.08 17.97
N GLN A 19 16.42 35.57 17.08
CA GLN A 19 17.06 34.81 16.02
C GLN A 19 17.85 33.67 16.66
N GLY A 20 17.26 32.48 16.68
CA GLY A 20 17.90 31.26 17.11
C GLY A 20 19.17 31.01 16.30
N ALA A 21 20.27 30.80 17.00
CA ALA A 21 21.54 30.41 16.42
C ALA A 21 21.41 29.15 15.54
N PRO A 22 22.13 29.07 14.40
CA PRO A 22 22.19 27.85 13.60
C PRO A 22 23.00 26.79 14.35
N GLY A 23 22.33 25.85 15.02
CA GLY A 23 23.01 24.66 15.54
C GLY A 23 22.39 23.93 16.74
N SER A 24 21.27 24.38 17.33
CA SER A 24 20.69 23.65 18.46
C SER A 24 19.63 22.64 18.00
N VAL A 25 19.95 21.35 18.01
CA VAL A 25 18.97 20.26 17.86
C VAL A 25 18.10 20.23 19.12
N LYS A 26 16.85 20.70 19.02
CA LYS A 26 15.87 20.60 20.10
C LYS A 26 15.31 19.18 20.14
N VAL A 27 15.75 18.37 21.10
CA VAL A 27 15.18 17.05 21.37
C VAL A 27 13.83 17.22 22.06
N GLN A 28 12.73 17.15 21.30
CA GLN A 28 11.39 17.11 21.87
C GLN A 28 11.12 15.71 22.43
N LYS A 29 10.91 15.62 23.75
CA LYS A 29 10.52 14.39 24.43
C LYS A 29 9.09 14.03 23.99
N ARG A 30 8.96 12.98 23.17
CA ARG A 30 7.67 12.49 22.66
C ARG A 30 6.80 12.06 23.86
N SER A 31 5.68 12.74 24.08
CA SER A 31 4.70 12.33 25.08
C SER A 31 4.08 10.99 24.70
N ALA A 32 3.86 10.11 25.69
CA ALA A 32 3.29 8.79 25.47
C ALA A 32 1.87 8.90 24.87
N ALA A 33 1.59 8.14 23.82
CA ALA A 33 0.25 8.05 23.24
C ALA A 33 -0.73 7.45 24.28
N PRO A 34 -2.00 7.89 24.29
CA PRO A 34 -2.99 7.33 25.20
C PRO A 34 -3.17 5.84 24.92
N ALA A 35 -3.26 5.04 25.99
CA ALA A 35 -3.43 3.59 25.90
C ALA A 35 -4.77 3.27 25.24
N VAL A 36 -4.72 2.82 23.98
CA VAL A 36 -5.90 2.34 23.26
C VAL A 36 -6.50 1.17 24.03
N ALA A 37 -7.76 1.29 24.45
CA ALA A 37 -8.48 0.24 25.16
C ALA A 37 -8.53 -1.02 24.28
N THR A 38 -7.82 -2.07 24.65
CA THR A 38 -7.80 -3.33 23.89
C THR A 38 -8.94 -4.24 24.35
N ARG A 39 -9.61 -4.92 23.41
CA ARG A 39 -10.66 -5.90 23.68
C ARG A 39 -10.08 -7.30 23.63
N GLU A 40 -10.47 -8.15 24.59
CA GLU A 40 -10.13 -9.57 24.59
C GLU A 40 -11.15 -10.38 23.75
N LYS A 41 -10.64 -11.25 22.88
CA LYS A 41 -11.42 -12.21 22.08
C LYS A 41 -10.77 -13.59 22.09
N ILE A 42 -11.56 -14.63 21.79
CA ILE A 42 -11.08 -16.01 21.68
C ILE A 42 -10.85 -16.34 20.21
N CYS A 43 -9.68 -16.91 19.89
CA CYS A 43 -9.34 -17.33 18.54
C CYS A 43 -10.20 -18.52 18.09
N ALA A 44 -10.85 -18.43 16.93
CA ALA A 44 -11.67 -19.52 16.39
C ALA A 44 -10.86 -20.78 16.03
N THR A 45 -9.57 -20.64 15.65
CA THR A 45 -8.74 -21.78 15.24
C THR A 45 -8.07 -22.51 16.41
N CYS A 46 -7.63 -21.79 17.44
CA CYS A 46 -6.81 -22.38 18.52
C CYS A 46 -7.37 -22.18 19.94
N GLY A 47 -8.52 -21.51 20.08
CA GLY A 47 -9.19 -21.30 21.37
C GLY A 47 -8.46 -20.38 22.36
N LYS A 48 -7.30 -19.83 21.99
CA LYS A 48 -6.53 -18.95 22.89
C LYS A 48 -7.13 -17.54 22.92
N PRO A 49 -7.19 -16.90 24.10
CA PRO A 49 -7.55 -15.50 24.19
C PRO A 49 -6.45 -14.63 23.58
N PHE A 50 -6.85 -13.54 22.91
CA PHE A 50 -5.95 -12.55 22.34
C PHE A 50 -6.57 -11.16 22.39
N ARG A 51 -5.72 -10.14 22.43
CA ARG A 51 -6.10 -8.73 22.49
C ARG A 51 -6.14 -8.12 21.09
N LEU A 52 -7.17 -7.32 20.83
CA LEU A 52 -7.36 -6.58 19.58
C LEU A 52 -7.67 -5.12 19.87
N ALA A 53 -7.31 -4.24 18.94
CA ALA A 53 -7.81 -2.87 18.94
C ALA A 53 -9.35 -2.86 18.71
N PRO A 54 -10.10 -1.88 19.23
CA PRO A 54 -11.55 -1.82 19.08
C PRO A 54 -12.03 -1.83 17.62
N GLU A 55 -11.25 -1.26 16.72
CA GLU A 55 -11.56 -1.13 15.30
C GLU A 55 -11.30 -2.43 14.52
N GLU A 56 -10.51 -3.35 15.08
CA GLU A 56 -10.07 -4.56 14.39
C GLU A 56 -11.07 -5.72 14.56
N LYS A 57 -11.61 -6.20 13.44
CA LYS A 57 -12.60 -7.28 13.39
C LYS A 57 -11.99 -8.65 13.03
N PHE A 58 -10.90 -9.04 13.68
CA PHE A 58 -10.32 -10.37 13.47
C PHE A 58 -11.03 -11.46 14.29
N PHE A 59 -11.20 -12.64 13.70
CA PHE A 59 -11.70 -13.86 14.35
C PHE A 59 -10.57 -14.78 14.83
N ASN A 60 -9.37 -14.61 14.27
CA ASN A 60 -8.21 -15.44 14.54
C ASN A 60 -7.11 -14.63 15.21
N CYS A 61 -6.36 -15.25 16.12
CA CYS A 61 -5.19 -14.62 16.72
C CYS A 61 -4.09 -14.35 15.67
N PRO A 62 -3.16 -13.43 15.93
CA PRO A 62 -2.11 -13.07 14.96
C PRO A 62 -1.31 -14.26 14.43
N ALA A 63 -1.08 -15.28 15.25
CA ALA A 63 -0.38 -16.49 14.84
C ALA A 63 -1.20 -17.33 13.83
N CYS A 64 -2.48 -17.60 14.13
CA CYS A 64 -3.36 -18.35 13.24
C CYS A 64 -3.64 -17.56 11.95
N HIS A 65 -3.79 -16.24 12.05
CA HIS A 65 -3.97 -15.38 10.88
C HIS A 65 -2.76 -15.43 9.93
N ARG A 66 -1.52 -15.34 10.45
CA ARG A 66 -0.29 -15.46 9.63
C ARG A 66 -0.12 -16.85 9.01
N LYS A 67 -0.59 -17.90 9.68
CA LYS A 67 -0.59 -19.27 9.12
C LYS A 67 -1.60 -19.42 7.99
N ALA A 68 -2.79 -18.84 8.13
CA ALA A 68 -3.82 -18.86 7.10
C ALA A 68 -3.47 -17.96 5.90
N ASN A 69 -2.79 -16.84 6.15
CA ASN A 69 -2.39 -15.87 5.14
C ASN A 69 -0.85 -15.70 5.15
N PRO A 70 -0.09 -16.70 4.66
CA PRO A 70 1.35 -16.57 4.59
C PRO A 70 1.71 -15.38 3.68
N PRO A 71 2.66 -14.53 4.07
CA PRO A 71 3.11 -13.44 3.21
C PRO A 71 3.64 -14.06 1.91
N ARG A 72 3.19 -13.53 0.76
CA ARG A 72 3.75 -13.92 -0.53
C ARG A 72 5.22 -13.54 -0.52
N LYS A 73 6.10 -14.54 -0.54
CA LYS A 73 7.54 -14.29 -0.69
C LYS A 73 7.71 -13.51 -1.99
N PRO A 74 8.39 -12.34 -1.99
CA PRO A 74 8.72 -11.69 -3.24
C PRO A 74 9.52 -12.69 -4.08
N PRO A 75 9.28 -12.77 -5.40
CA PRO A 75 10.09 -13.62 -6.25
C PRO A 75 11.56 -13.25 -6.02
N ARG A 76 12.42 -14.25 -5.81
CA ARG A 76 13.86 -14.02 -5.74
C ARG A 76 14.25 -13.34 -7.05
N ARG A 77 14.80 -12.13 -6.99
CA ARG A 77 15.37 -11.46 -8.16
C ARG A 77 16.54 -12.32 -8.61
N SER A 78 16.35 -13.14 -9.63
CA SER A 78 17.44 -13.85 -10.29
C SER A 78 18.18 -12.82 -11.15
N ASP A 79 19.47 -12.63 -10.89
CA ASP A 79 20.31 -11.54 -11.41
C ASP A 79 20.69 -11.65 -12.91
N ALA A 80 19.84 -12.26 -13.73
CA ALA A 80 19.90 -12.14 -15.19
C ALA A 80 18.49 -12.35 -15.77
N GLN A 81 17.86 -11.28 -16.26
CA GLN A 81 16.65 -11.39 -17.08
C GLN A 81 17.10 -11.51 -18.54
N ILE A 82 16.78 -12.63 -19.19
CA ILE A 82 17.01 -12.81 -20.62
C ILE A 82 16.01 -11.92 -21.36
N LEU A 83 16.53 -10.93 -22.10
CA LEU A 83 15.74 -10.11 -23.00
C LEU A 83 15.95 -10.61 -24.43
N THR A 84 14.90 -11.14 -25.04
CA THR A 84 14.92 -11.63 -26.42
C THR A 84 14.28 -10.59 -27.32
N GLN A 85 14.98 -10.15 -28.36
CA GLN A 85 14.41 -9.29 -29.39
C GLN A 85 13.50 -10.12 -30.30
N ILE A 86 12.25 -9.68 -30.45
CA ILE A 86 11.25 -10.31 -31.32
C ILE A 86 10.71 -9.29 -32.32
N THR A 87 10.15 -9.78 -33.43
CA THR A 87 9.33 -8.97 -34.34
C THR A 87 7.89 -9.44 -34.20
N CYS A 88 6.97 -8.55 -33.83
CA CYS A 88 5.58 -8.91 -33.60
C CYS A 88 4.90 -9.36 -34.90
N SER A 89 4.31 -10.55 -34.91
CA SER A 89 3.60 -11.09 -36.08
C SER A 89 2.33 -10.31 -36.44
N ALA A 90 1.70 -9.63 -35.48
CA ALA A 90 0.45 -8.90 -35.70
C ALA A 90 0.65 -7.43 -36.13
N CYS A 91 1.70 -6.76 -35.65
CA CYS A 91 1.93 -5.33 -35.91
C CYS A 91 3.30 -4.99 -36.51
N GLY A 92 4.20 -5.96 -36.66
CA GLY A 92 5.54 -5.78 -37.24
C GLY A 92 6.55 -5.06 -36.35
N THR A 93 6.16 -4.60 -35.16
CA THR A 93 7.05 -3.85 -34.25
C THR A 93 8.11 -4.76 -33.63
N GLN A 94 9.34 -4.26 -33.51
CA GLN A 94 10.41 -4.92 -32.76
C GLN A 94 10.33 -4.59 -31.27
N GLU A 95 10.35 -5.60 -30.41
CA GLU A 95 10.28 -5.44 -28.95
C GLU A 95 11.20 -6.44 -28.25
N TYR A 96 11.72 -6.06 -27.07
CA TYR A 96 12.44 -6.96 -26.19
C TYR A 96 11.48 -7.58 -25.17
N VAL A 97 11.38 -8.91 -25.17
CA VAL A 97 10.55 -9.67 -24.23
C VAL A 97 11.39 -10.42 -23.22
N SER A 98 10.89 -10.58 -21.99
CA SER A 98 11.60 -11.23 -20.88
C SER A 98 11.50 -12.77 -20.89
N PHE A 99 11.21 -13.36 -22.05
CA PHE A 99 11.08 -14.80 -22.25
C PHE A 99 11.53 -15.14 -23.66
N VAL A 100 11.95 -16.39 -23.89
CA VAL A 100 12.29 -16.89 -25.22
C VAL A 100 11.04 -17.53 -25.82
N PRO A 101 10.46 -16.99 -26.91
CA PRO A 101 9.33 -17.63 -27.58
C PRO A 101 9.78 -18.94 -28.22
N PRO A 102 8.93 -19.98 -28.24
CA PRO A 102 9.23 -21.21 -28.99
C PRO A 102 9.37 -20.93 -30.49
N ASP A 103 8.48 -20.09 -31.05
CA ASP A 103 8.52 -19.66 -32.46
C ASP A 103 8.64 -18.12 -32.55
N PRO A 104 9.78 -17.58 -33.01
CA PRO A 104 9.97 -16.13 -33.11
C PRO A 104 9.06 -15.49 -34.17
N ALA A 105 8.66 -16.25 -35.21
CA ALA A 105 7.78 -15.76 -36.27
C ALA A 105 6.31 -15.63 -35.85
N ALA A 106 5.90 -16.36 -34.81
CA ALA A 106 4.54 -16.28 -34.26
C ALA A 106 4.46 -15.36 -33.02
N ALA A 107 5.59 -14.81 -32.57
CA ALA A 107 5.66 -14.02 -31.36
C ALA A 107 4.84 -12.71 -31.47
N LEU A 108 4.16 -12.37 -30.38
CA LEU A 108 3.38 -11.13 -30.26
C LEU A 108 4.05 -10.18 -29.29
N CYS A 109 4.00 -8.88 -29.60
CA CYS A 109 4.37 -7.82 -28.66
C CYS A 109 3.43 -7.82 -27.44
N ALA A 110 3.87 -7.20 -26.33
CA ALA A 110 3.11 -7.16 -25.08
C ALA A 110 1.69 -6.55 -25.28
N ALA A 111 1.58 -5.56 -26.15
CA ALA A 111 0.30 -4.92 -26.48
C ALA A 111 -0.66 -5.85 -27.24
N CYS A 112 -0.17 -6.54 -28.29
CA CYS A 112 -0.97 -7.46 -29.08
C CYS A 112 -1.39 -8.69 -28.26
N PHE A 113 -0.46 -9.25 -27.49
CA PHE A 113 -0.76 -10.37 -26.59
C PHE A 113 -1.80 -9.97 -25.52
N GLY A 114 -1.69 -8.76 -24.96
CA GLY A 114 -2.66 -8.23 -24.01
C GLY A 114 -4.07 -8.02 -24.59
N ARG A 115 -4.20 -7.70 -25.88
CA ARG A 115 -5.50 -7.66 -26.58
C ARG A 115 -6.07 -9.07 -26.75
N GLN A 116 -5.29 -9.97 -27.35
CA GLN A 116 -5.72 -11.36 -27.61
C GLN A 116 -6.13 -12.08 -26.32
N ARG A 117 -5.39 -11.90 -25.23
CA ARG A 117 -5.70 -12.51 -23.93
C ARG A 117 -7.03 -12.01 -23.35
N ARG A 118 -7.36 -10.72 -23.50
CA ARG A 118 -8.64 -10.16 -23.04
C ARG A 118 -9.81 -10.71 -23.83
N GLU A 119 -9.66 -10.85 -25.14
CA GLU A 119 -10.68 -11.44 -26.02
C GLU A 119 -10.95 -12.91 -25.65
N LEU A 120 -9.91 -13.72 -25.49
CA LEU A 120 -10.04 -15.11 -25.05
C LEU A 120 -10.71 -15.23 -23.68
N GLN A 121 -10.38 -14.34 -22.74
CA GLN A 121 -11.00 -14.33 -21.42
C GLN A 121 -12.47 -13.90 -21.47
N ALA A 122 -12.82 -12.93 -22.31
CA ALA A 122 -14.21 -12.52 -22.53
C ALA A 122 -15.04 -13.66 -23.14
N GLN A 123 -14.49 -14.36 -24.14
CA GLN A 123 -15.12 -15.54 -24.74
C GLN A 123 -15.33 -16.66 -23.72
N LYS A 124 -14.32 -16.94 -22.89
CA LYS A 124 -14.43 -17.93 -21.82
C LYS A 124 -15.55 -17.56 -20.83
N ASN A 125 -15.58 -16.32 -20.37
CA ASN A 125 -16.62 -15.87 -19.43
C ASN A 125 -18.02 -15.96 -20.06
N HIS A 126 -18.16 -15.69 -21.36
CA HIS A 126 -19.42 -15.85 -22.09
C HIS A 126 -19.80 -17.33 -22.32
N GLN A 127 -18.83 -18.24 -22.42
CA GLN A 127 -19.05 -19.67 -22.63
C GLN A 127 -19.53 -20.38 -21.35
N PHE A 128 -19.08 -19.96 -20.17
CA PHE A 128 -19.39 -20.60 -18.89
C PHE A 128 -20.44 -19.84 -18.04
N GLY A 129 -21.03 -18.77 -18.56
CA GLY A 129 -22.05 -17.95 -17.90
C GLY A 129 -23.48 -18.32 -18.31
N ARG A 130 -23.91 -19.56 -18.08
CA ARG A 130 -25.32 -19.95 -18.02
C ARG A 130 -25.67 -20.40 -16.61
#